data_AF-A0A0C5V5Y4-F1
#
_entry.id   AF-A0A0C5V5Y4-F1
#
_cell.length_a   1.000
_cell.length_b   1.000
_cell.length_c   1.000
_cell.angle_alpha   90.00
_cell.angle_beta   90.00
_cell.angle_gamma   90.00
#
_symmetry.space_group_name_H-M   'P 1'
#
loop_
_entity.id
_entity.type
_entity.pdbx_description
1 polymer ?
#
loop_
_entity_poly.entity_id
_entity_poly.type
_entity_poly.pdbx_seq_one_letter_code
_entity_poly.pdbx_strand_id
1 'polypeptide(L)'
;MVDVVGLYMGPSDNALVLNVDEKTQIQVLDRTQPGLPLSPGHVGSDTHDYKRNGAAALYAAFNILTGELIGRVEKQTRSKEFLAFLKQIERRKHQG
;
A
#
# COMPACT_ATOMS: atom_id res chain seq x y z
N MET A 1 10.09 30.14 4.12
CA MET A 1 10.44 28.71 3.93
C MET A 1 9.93 27.99 5.16
N VAL A 2 8.95 27.09 5.01
CA VAL A 2 8.37 26.38 6.16
C VAL A 2 9.39 25.32 6.60
N ASP A 3 9.74 25.30 7.88
CA ASP A 3 10.56 24.26 8.45
C ASP A 3 9.74 22.97 8.54
N VAL A 4 9.90 22.12 7.53
CA VAL A 4 9.23 20.82 7.44
C VAL A 4 9.69 19.91 8.59
N VAL A 5 10.93 20.05 9.05
CA VAL A 5 11.47 19.26 10.17
C VAL A 5 10.84 19.72 11.49
N GLY A 6 10.64 21.03 11.65
CA GLY A 6 9.92 21.61 12.79
C GLY A 6 8.52 21.04 12.98
N LEU A 7 7.79 20.74 11.89
CA LEU A 7 6.48 20.06 11.93
C LEU A 7 6.57 18.64 12.52
N TYR A 8 7.66 17.91 12.29
CA TYR A 8 7.86 16.57 12.87
C TYR A 8 8.33 16.62 14.33
N MET A 9 9.18 17.60 14.68
CA MET A 9 9.85 17.66 15.99
C MET A 9 9.05 18.44 17.05
N GLY A 10 8.13 19.31 16.63
CA GLY A 10 7.28 20.11 17.52
C GLY A 10 5.97 20.49 16.83
N PRO A 11 5.09 19.50 16.56
CA PRO A 11 3.79 19.79 15.97
C PRO A 11 2.99 20.74 16.86
N SER A 12 2.26 21.70 16.27
CA SER A 12 1.35 22.55 17.01
C SER A 12 0.29 21.71 17.74
N ASP A 13 -0.26 22.22 18.84
CA ASP A 13 -1.35 21.53 19.55
C ASP A 13 -2.47 21.11 18.56
N ASN A 14 -2.80 19.81 18.56
CA ASN A 14 -3.75 19.14 17.65
C ASN A 14 -3.30 18.94 16.19
N ALA A 15 -2.03 19.12 15.83
CA ALA A 15 -1.54 18.75 14.50
C ALA A 15 -1.27 17.25 14.39
N LEU A 16 -1.79 16.62 13.33
CA LEU A 16 -1.44 15.24 12.97
C LEU A 16 -0.47 15.23 11.80
N VAL A 17 0.67 14.59 12.03
CA VAL A 17 1.71 14.35 11.03
C VAL A 17 1.64 12.89 10.59
N LEU A 18 1.42 12.67 9.29
CA LEU A 18 1.37 11.34 8.68
C LEU A 18 2.41 11.25 7.56
N ASN A 19 3.06 10.10 7.47
CA ASN A 19 3.82 9.73 6.28
C ASN A 19 2.88 9.00 5.33
N VAL A 20 2.70 9.51 4.10
CA VAL A 20 1.78 8.94 3.10
C VAL A 20 2.57 8.51 1.88
N ASP A 21 2.38 7.26 1.46
CA ASP A 21 3.01 6.69 0.27
C ASP A 21 1.98 6.03 -0.66
N GLU A 22 2.26 6.08 -1.96
CA GLU A 22 1.54 5.35 -2.99
C GLU A 22 2.48 4.37 -3.70
N LYS A 23 2.20 3.09 -3.56
CA LYS A 23 2.82 2.05 -4.38
C LYS A 23 1.90 1.69 -5.54
N THR A 24 2.17 2.25 -6.71
CA THR A 24 1.42 1.99 -7.95
C THR A 24 1.88 0.73 -8.67
N GLN A 25 1.07 0.31 -9.65
CA GLN A 25 1.43 -0.72 -10.65
C GLN A 25 1.86 -2.07 -10.07
N ILE A 26 1.32 -2.44 -8.90
CA ILE A 26 1.54 -3.74 -8.28
C ILE A 26 0.91 -4.79 -9.21
N GLN A 27 1.75 -5.65 -9.79
CA GLN A 27 1.30 -6.66 -10.74
C GLN A 27 0.56 -7.76 -9.99
N VAL A 28 -0.69 -8.02 -10.37
CA VAL A 28 -1.45 -9.15 -9.83
C VAL A 28 -1.14 -10.34 -10.73
N LEU A 29 -0.15 -11.13 -10.31
CA LEU A 29 0.33 -12.31 -11.01
C LEU A 29 -0.30 -13.55 -10.39
N ASP A 30 -0.90 -14.37 -11.23
CA ASP A 30 -1.31 -15.72 -10.85
C ASP A 30 -0.48 -16.74 -11.64
N ARG A 31 -0.12 -17.86 -11.02
CA ARG A 31 0.68 -18.89 -11.68
C ARG A 31 -0.22 -19.72 -12.59
N THR A 32 0.24 -19.97 -13.82
CA THR A 32 -0.61 -20.55 -14.86
C THR A 32 -0.84 -22.06 -14.66
N GLN A 33 0.07 -22.75 -13.96
CA GLN A 33 -0.01 -24.18 -13.66
C GLN A 33 0.37 -24.47 -12.20
N PRO A 34 -0.30 -25.42 -11.51
CA PRO A 34 0.17 -25.92 -10.24
C PRO A 34 1.50 -26.66 -10.44
N GLY A 35 2.50 -26.36 -9.62
CA GLY A 35 3.80 -27.02 -9.69
C GLY A 35 3.63 -28.53 -9.62
N LEU A 36 4.34 -29.27 -10.48
CA LEU A 36 4.31 -30.72 -10.43
C LEU A 36 4.91 -31.20 -9.10
N PRO A 37 4.32 -32.23 -8.45
CA PRO A 37 4.85 -32.77 -7.21
C PRO A 37 6.28 -33.28 -7.41
N LEU A 38 7.14 -32.99 -6.44
CA LEU A 38 8.49 -33.52 -6.39
C LEU A 38 8.41 -35.05 -6.33
N SER A 39 9.06 -35.72 -7.28
CA SER A 39 9.18 -37.18 -7.29
C SER A 39 10.66 -37.59 -7.40
N PRO A 40 11.07 -38.74 -6.83
CA PRO A 40 12.46 -39.19 -6.91
C PRO A 40 12.92 -39.27 -8.36
N GLY A 41 13.97 -38.51 -8.71
CA GLY A 41 14.49 -38.42 -10.09
C GLY A 41 13.92 -37.28 -10.94
N HIS A 42 12.93 -36.53 -10.45
CA HIS A 42 12.40 -35.34 -11.13
C HIS A 42 12.48 -34.10 -10.24
N VAL A 43 13.20 -33.08 -10.73
CA VAL A 43 13.19 -31.74 -10.13
C VAL A 43 11.83 -31.10 -10.43
N GLY A 44 11.23 -30.44 -9.43
CA GLY A 44 9.97 -29.72 -9.61
C GLY A 44 10.11 -28.67 -10.72
N SER A 45 9.20 -28.68 -11.68
CA SER A 45 9.20 -27.71 -12.78
C SER A 45 8.31 -26.53 -12.39
N ASP A 46 8.91 -25.35 -12.18
CA ASP A 46 8.19 -24.09 -12.17
C ASP A 46 8.08 -23.57 -13.61
N THR A 47 6.87 -23.53 -14.15
CA THR A 47 6.64 -22.90 -15.46
C THR A 47 6.68 -21.38 -15.28
N HIS A 48 7.51 -20.71 -16.08
CA HIS A 48 7.69 -19.24 -16.03
C HIS A 48 6.45 -18.45 -16.48
N ASP A 49 5.41 -19.15 -16.98
CA ASP A 49 4.16 -18.53 -17.40
C ASP A 49 3.32 -18.05 -16.22
N TYR A 50 2.89 -16.79 -16.29
CA TYR A 50 1.96 -16.16 -15.36
C TYR A 50 0.77 -15.55 -16.10
N LYS A 51 -0.40 -15.58 -15.46
CA LYS A 51 -1.58 -14.82 -15.88
C LYS A 51 -1.53 -13.44 -15.23
N ARG A 52 -1.58 -12.39 -16.05
CA ARG A 52 -1.74 -11.01 -15.58
C ARG A 52 -3.21 -10.73 -15.31
N ASN A 53 -3.55 -10.47 -14.06
CA ASN A 53 -4.90 -10.07 -13.63
C ASN A 53 -5.05 -8.54 -13.53
N GLY A 54 -4.17 -7.80 -14.20
CA GLY A 54 -4.11 -6.33 -14.15
C GLY A 54 -3.09 -5.80 -13.15
N ALA A 55 -3.25 -4.54 -12.76
CA ALA A 55 -2.40 -3.85 -11.80
C ALA A 55 -3.24 -3.26 -10.67
N ALA A 56 -2.69 -3.26 -9.46
CA ALA A 56 -3.28 -2.65 -8.28
C ALA A 56 -2.39 -1.51 -7.75
N ALA A 57 -3.00 -0.65 -6.94
CA ALA A 57 -2.34 0.46 -6.27
C ALA A 57 -2.56 0.34 -4.76
N LEU A 58 -1.50 0.47 -3.97
CA LEU A 58 -1.58 0.54 -2.53
C LEU A 58 -1.37 2.00 -2.09
N TYR A 59 -2.33 2.52 -1.34
CA TYR A 59 -2.20 3.76 -0.59
C TYR A 59 -1.99 3.43 0.89
N ALA A 60 -0.99 4.03 1.51
CA ALA A 60 -0.68 3.82 2.92
C ALA A 60 -0.41 5.15 3.61
N ALA A 61 -0.91 5.29 4.83
CA ALA A 61 -0.67 6.42 5.71
C ALA A 61 -0.23 5.90 7.07
N PHE A 62 0.96 6.29 7.50
CA PHE A 62 1.58 5.85 8.74
C PHE A 62 1.67 7.03 9.71
N ASN A 63 1.10 6.85 10.90
CA ASN A 63 1.24 7.78 12.01
C ASN A 63 2.53 7.48 12.76
N ILE A 64 3.52 8.37 12.64
CA ILE A 64 4.84 8.19 13.24
C ILE A 64 4.78 8.25 14.77
N LEU A 65 3.81 8.98 15.34
CA LEU A 65 3.67 9.15 16.79
C LEU A 65 3.01 7.94 17.45
N THR A 66 2.00 7.35 16.81
CA THR A 66 1.23 6.23 17.38
C THR A 66 1.63 4.85 16.83
N GLY A 67 2.32 4.82 15.69
CA GLY A 67 2.62 3.58 14.97
C GLY A 67 1.44 3.02 14.17
N GLU A 68 0.32 3.73 14.10
CA GLU A 68 -0.87 3.26 13.39
C GLU A 68 -0.72 3.37 11.87
N LEU A 69 -1.21 2.35 11.16
CA LEU A 69 -1.22 2.30 9.70
C LEU A 69 -2.65 2.28 9.16
N ILE A 70 -2.93 3.16 8.21
CA ILE A 70 -4.16 3.16 7.42
C ILE A 70 -3.80 2.81 5.99
N GLY A 71 -4.25 1.65 5.51
CA GLY A 71 -4.00 1.16 4.16
C GLY A 71 -5.26 1.02 3.33
N ARG A 72 -5.12 1.14 2.01
CA ARG A 72 -6.19 0.91 1.03
C ARG A 72 -5.59 0.42 -0.29
N VAL A 73 -6.17 -0.65 -0.84
CA VAL A 73 -5.80 -1.16 -2.17
C VAL A 73 -6.88 -0.77 -3.18
N GLU A 74 -6.48 -0.16 -4.29
CA GLU A 74 -7.36 0.27 -5.38
C GLU A 74 -6.95 -0.39 -6.69
N LYS A 75 -7.92 -0.60 -7.59
CA LYS A 75 -7.65 -1.17 -8.93
C LYS A 75 -7.09 -0.14 -9.92
N GLN A 76 -7.15 1.15 -9.59
CA GLN A 76 -6.79 2.25 -10.48
C GLN A 76 -6.07 3.35 -9.70
N THR A 77 -5.11 4.02 -10.34
CA THR A 77 -4.27 5.08 -9.76
C THR A 77 -4.73 6.46 -10.22
N ARG A 78 -6.02 6.78 -10.03
CA ARG A 78 -6.58 8.10 -10.43
C ARG A 78 -6.64 9.01 -9.20
N SER A 79 -6.57 10.33 -9.41
CA SER A 79 -6.65 11.32 -8.32
C SER A 79 -7.90 11.18 -7.45
N LYS A 80 -9.01 10.70 -8.01
CA LYS A 80 -10.24 10.43 -7.24
C LYS A 80 -10.07 9.35 -6.17
N GLU A 81 -9.25 8.33 -6.42
CA GLU A 81 -9.07 7.22 -5.48
C GLU A 81 -8.12 7.65 -4.36
N PHE A 82 -7.09 8.42 -4.71
CA PHE A 82 -6.25 9.11 -3.73
C PHE A 82 -7.05 10.08 -2.86
N LEU A 83 -7.93 10.90 -3.44
CA LEU A 83 -8.81 11.78 -2.66
C LEU A 83 -9.75 10.99 -1.74
N ALA A 84 -10.28 9.86 -2.19
CA ALA A 84 -11.10 8.98 -1.37
C ALA A 84 -10.31 8.39 -0.19
N PHE A 85 -9.03 8.08 -0.39
CA PHE A 85 -8.11 7.66 0.66
C PHE A 85 -7.84 8.79 1.68
N LEU A 86 -7.57 10.02 1.23
CA LEU A 86 -7.41 11.17 2.14
C LEU A 86 -8.66 11.42 2.99
N LYS A 87 -9.85 11.32 2.40
CA LYS A 87 -11.12 11.40 3.14
C LYS A 87 -11.29 10.27 4.17
N GLN A 88 -10.75 9.08 3.91
CA GLN A 88 -10.75 7.98 4.88
C GLN A 88 -9.85 8.29 6.07
N ILE A 89 -8.65 8.85 5.81
CA ILE A 89 -7.74 9.29 6.87
C ILE A 89 -8.44 10.32 7.76
N GLU A 90 -9.04 11.35 7.15
CA GLU A 90 -9.76 12.41 7.87
C GLU A 90 -10.86 11.85 8.80
N ARG A 91 -11.71 10.94 8.29
CA ARG A 91 -12.74 10.30 9.11
C ARG A 91 -12.19 9.50 10.30
N ARG A 92 -11.04 8.84 10.13
CA ARG A 92 -10.37 8.08 11.19
C ARG A 92 -9.81 8.99 12.30
N LYS A 93 -9.36 10.21 11.96
CA LYS A 93 -8.87 11.18 12.96
C LYS A 93 -9.93 11.62 13.96
N HIS A 94 -11.20 11.65 13.57
CA HIS A 94 -12.30 12.11 14.42
C HIS A 94 -12.84 11.03 15.38
N GLN A 95 -12.28 9.83 15.39
CA GLN A 95 -12.75 8.69 16.19
C GLN A 95 -11.86 8.34 17.38
N GLY A 96 -10.72 9.02 17.55
CA GLY A 96 -9.79 8.88 18.68
C GLY A 96 -9.49 10.23 19.30
#